data_AF-A0A2M7CAW7-F1
#
_entry.id   AF-A0A2M7CAW7-F1
#
_cell.length_a   1.000
_cell.length_b   1.000
_cell.length_c   1.000
_cell.angle_alpha   90.00
_cell.angle_beta   90.00
_cell.angle_gamma   90.00
#
_symmetry.space_group_name_H-M   'P 1'
#
loop_
_entity.id
_entity.type
_entity.pdbx_description
1 polymer ?
#
loop_
_entity_poly.entity_id
_entity_poly.type
_entity_poly.pdbx_seq_one_letter_code
_entity_poly.pdbx_strand_id
1 'polypeptide(L)'
;MVEIIEILSKCSFSWEKLKEMKESKIEFWAGDGLNLLRIVEIDEKRKSFYVVNQSGKITWPLKFQKLEEVHNKIHSGGITLLSYEIDKLVPTWGNYIAGLFKYFGCDKV
;
A
#
# COMPACT_ATOMS: atom_id res chain seq x y z
N MET A 1 4.90 -14.57 -27.70
CA MET A 1 4.99 -15.31 -26.43
C MET A 1 5.45 -14.45 -25.25
N VAL A 2 5.48 -13.11 -25.38
CA VAL A 2 5.86 -12.18 -24.30
C VAL A 2 4.62 -11.54 -23.65
N GLU A 3 3.53 -11.39 -24.41
CA GLU A 3 2.28 -10.74 -23.94
C GLU A 3 1.43 -11.61 -22.99
N ILE A 4 1.65 -12.92 -22.91
CA ILE A 4 0.84 -13.83 -22.05
C ILE A 4 1.31 -13.77 -20.59
N ILE A 5 2.57 -13.40 -20.33
CA ILE A 5 3.12 -13.30 -18.97
C ILE A 5 2.66 -12.01 -18.28
N GLU A 6 2.47 -10.91 -19.01
CA GLU A 6 1.98 -9.63 -18.46
C GLU A 6 0.51 -9.67 -18.00
N ILE A 7 -0.27 -10.66 -18.43
CA ILE A 7 -1.69 -10.79 -18.08
C ILE A 7 -1.90 -11.41 -16.68
N LEU A 8 -0.90 -12.11 -16.13
CA LEU A 8 -1.03 -12.88 -14.88
C LEU A 8 -0.60 -12.14 -13.59
N SER A 9 -0.18 -10.88 -13.67
CA SER A 9 0.41 -10.12 -12.54
C SER A 9 -0.24 -8.72 -12.35
N LYS A 10 -1.57 -8.62 -12.43
CA LYS A 10 -2.27 -7.32 -12.32
C LYS A 10 -2.64 -6.98 -10.88
N CYS A 11 -1.68 -6.50 -10.09
CA CYS A 11 -2.04 -5.71 -8.93
C CYS A 11 -2.72 -4.40 -9.39
N SER A 12 -3.61 -3.83 -8.59
CA SER A 12 -4.35 -2.61 -8.94
C SER A 12 -3.78 -1.33 -8.33
N PHE A 13 -2.55 -1.36 -7.83
CA PHE A 13 -1.95 -0.21 -7.15
C PHE A 13 -1.82 1.01 -8.08
N SER A 14 -2.48 2.10 -7.71
CA SER A 14 -2.32 3.41 -8.34
C SER A 14 -2.73 4.54 -7.39
N TRP A 15 -2.41 5.79 -7.74
CA TRP A 15 -2.84 6.96 -6.98
C TRP A 15 -4.37 7.11 -6.99
N GLU A 16 -4.98 6.86 -8.13
CA GLU A 16 -6.42 6.92 -8.35
C GLU A 16 -7.14 5.90 -7.48
N LYS A 17 -6.57 4.70 -7.31
CA LYS A 17 -7.12 3.70 -6.41
C LYS A 17 -7.04 4.10 -4.94
N LEU A 18 -5.99 4.80 -4.52
CA LEU A 18 -5.95 5.37 -3.15
C LEU A 18 -7.03 6.43 -2.94
N LYS A 19 -7.31 7.27 -3.94
CA LYS A 19 -8.42 8.24 -3.90
C LYS A 19 -9.77 7.53 -3.80
N GLU A 20 -10.01 6.56 -4.67
CA GLU A 20 -11.23 5.74 -4.66
C GLU A 20 -11.45 5.07 -3.30
N MET A 21 -10.39 4.51 -2.69
CA MET A 21 -10.46 3.92 -1.36
C MET A 21 -10.87 4.94 -0.29
N LYS A 22 -10.34 6.17 -0.33
CA LYS A 22 -10.73 7.24 0.59
C LYS A 22 -12.21 7.61 0.42
N GLU A 23 -12.63 7.88 -0.82
CA GLU A 23 -13.99 8.34 -1.14
C GLU A 23 -15.03 7.29 -0.79
N SER A 24 -14.74 6.03 -1.11
CA SER A 24 -15.60 4.88 -0.84
C SER A 24 -15.45 4.34 0.59
N LYS A 25 -14.60 4.97 1.41
CA LYS A 25 -14.29 4.57 2.80
C LYS A 25 -13.87 3.11 2.94
N ILE A 26 -13.14 2.59 1.95
CA ILE A 26 -12.68 1.21 1.92
C ILE A 26 -11.72 0.97 3.07
N GLU A 27 -11.98 -0.11 3.81
CA GLU A 27 -11.13 -0.61 4.87
C GLU A 27 -10.25 -1.74 4.35
N PHE A 28 -9.03 -1.82 4.88
CA PHE A 28 -8.08 -2.87 4.57
C PHE A 28 -7.35 -3.31 5.84
N TRP A 29 -6.97 -4.58 5.87
CA TRP A 29 -6.20 -5.13 6.99
C TRP A 29 -4.73 -4.74 6.87
N ALA A 30 -4.11 -4.42 8.01
CA ALA A 30 -2.66 -4.32 8.11
C ALA A 30 -2.00 -5.68 7.80
N GLY A 31 -0.69 -5.68 7.56
CA GLY A 31 0.08 -6.87 7.17
C GLY A 31 -0.02 -8.03 8.18
N ASP A 32 -0.14 -7.70 9.47
CA ASP A 32 -0.35 -8.67 10.56
C ASP A 32 -1.78 -9.25 10.64
N GLY A 33 -2.75 -8.67 9.94
CA GLY A 33 -4.16 -9.08 10.01
C GLY A 33 -4.89 -8.72 11.30
N LEU A 34 -4.29 -7.91 12.18
CA LEU A 34 -4.84 -7.57 13.50
C LEU A 34 -5.47 -6.18 13.56
N ASN A 35 -5.04 -5.28 12.67
CA ASN A 35 -5.52 -3.90 12.65
C ASN A 35 -6.25 -3.61 11.34
N LEU A 36 -7.49 -3.13 11.46
CA LEU A 36 -8.23 -2.57 10.35
C LEU A 36 -7.87 -1.10 10.15
N LEU A 37 -7.58 -0.74 8.90
CA LEU A 37 -7.05 0.56 8.50
C LEU A 37 -7.94 1.17 7.41
N ARG A 38 -7.98 2.50 7.36
CA ARG A 38 -8.66 3.25 6.29
C ARG A 38 -7.90 4.51 5.95
N ILE A 39 -7.86 4.89 4.68
CA ILE A 39 -7.35 6.20 4.26
C ILE A 39 -8.37 7.28 4.67
N VAL A 40 -7.95 8.22 5.50
CA VAL A 40 -8.82 9.29 6.02
C VAL A 40 -8.63 10.61 5.28
N GLU A 41 -7.41 10.88 4.81
CA GLU A 41 -7.07 12.13 4.15
C GLU A 41 -6.06 11.90 3.02
N ILE A 42 -6.18 12.71 1.97
CA ILE A 42 -5.28 12.74 0.81
C ILE A 42 -4.96 14.20 0.53
N ASP A 43 -3.67 14.52 0.47
CA ASP A 43 -3.13 15.78 0.02
C ASP A 43 -2.68 15.62 -1.44
N GLU A 44 -3.45 16.18 -2.37
CA GLU A 44 -3.17 16.10 -3.80
C GLU A 44 -1.92 16.87 -4.21
N LYS A 45 -1.66 18.01 -3.55
CA LYS A 45 -0.54 18.88 -3.88
C LYS A 45 0.78 18.26 -3.47
N ARG A 46 0.81 17.62 -2.30
CA ARG A 46 2.01 16.94 -1.77
C ARG A 46 2.10 15.47 -2.17
N LYS A 47 1.07 14.93 -2.83
CA LYS A 47 0.95 13.50 -3.17
C LYS A 47 1.21 12.63 -1.94
N SER A 48 0.46 12.89 -0.87
CA SER A 48 0.56 12.13 0.38
C SER A 48 -0.80 11.79 0.94
N PHE A 49 -0.87 10.80 1.82
CA PHE A 49 -2.11 10.38 2.44
C PHE A 49 -1.90 9.98 3.91
N TYR A 50 -3.01 9.97 4.65
CA TYR A 50 -3.06 9.62 6.07
C TYR A 50 -3.97 8.43 6.25
N VAL A 51 -3.60 7.55 7.19
CA VAL A 51 -4.38 6.37 7.55
C VAL A 51 -4.90 6.54 8.97
N VAL A 52 -6.08 6.01 9.24
CA VAL A 52 -6.65 5.89 10.58
C VAL A 52 -6.80 4.41 10.92
N ASN A 53 -6.50 4.04 12.16
CA ASN A 53 -6.74 2.68 12.66
C ASN A 53 -8.10 2.57 13.37
N GLN A 54 -8.47 1.34 13.74
CA GLN A 54 -9.71 1.05 14.49
C GLN A 54 -9.87 1.83 15.81
N SER A 55 -8.79 2.29 16.43
CA SER A 55 -8.82 3.10 17.66
C SER A 55 -8.99 4.60 17.39
N GLY A 56 -9.15 5.01 16.12
CA GLY A 56 -9.24 6.42 15.72
C GLY A 56 -7.90 7.15 15.66
N LYS A 57 -6.77 6.46 15.87
CA LYS A 57 -5.44 7.07 15.78
C LYS A 57 -5.07 7.29 14.32
N ILE A 58 -4.82 8.55 13.97
CA ILE A 58 -4.36 8.96 12.64
C ILE A 58 -2.82 8.91 12.59
N THR A 59 -2.28 8.41 11.48
CA THR A 59 -0.83 8.32 11.24
C THR A 59 -0.23 9.67 10.87
N TRP A 60 1.10 9.77 10.80
CA TRP A 60 1.75 10.83 10.02
C TRP A 60 1.47 10.64 8.51
N PRO A 61 1.80 11.58 7.61
CA PRO A 61 1.56 11.39 6.18
C PRO A 61 2.57 10.42 5.55
N LEU A 62 2.11 9.58 4.62
CA LEU A 62 2.96 8.82 3.70
C LEU A 62 2.93 9.44 2.31
N LYS A 63 4.11 9.65 1.72
CA LYS A 63 4.24 10.10 0.33
C LYS A 63 3.98 8.95 -0.64
N PHE A 64 3.23 9.22 -1.70
CA PHE A 64 2.93 8.26 -2.76
C PHE A 64 4.20 7.73 -3.44
N GLN A 65 5.17 8.61 -3.70
CA GLN A 65 6.46 8.21 -4.27
C GLN A 65 7.14 7.08 -3.48
N LYS A 66 7.00 7.08 -2.14
CA LYS A 66 7.57 6.01 -1.31
C LYS A 66 6.83 4.69 -1.47
N LEU A 67 5.51 4.72 -1.71
CA LEU A 67 4.79 3.51 -2.09
C LEU A 67 5.25 3.01 -3.46
N GLU A 68 5.40 3.87 -4.45
CA GLU A 68 5.88 3.47 -5.79
C GLU A 68 7.26 2.81 -5.72
N GLU A 69 8.19 3.36 -4.95
CA GLU A 69 9.51 2.77 -4.71
C GLU A 69 9.41 1.35 -4.12
N VAL A 70 8.57 1.15 -3.11
CA VAL A 70 8.38 -0.16 -2.46
C VAL A 70 7.68 -1.14 -3.40
N HIS A 71 6.61 -0.72 -4.06
CA HIS A 71 5.85 -1.49 -5.04
C HIS A 71 6.78 -2.04 -6.15
N ASN A 72 7.60 -1.17 -6.74
CA ASN A 72 8.54 -1.57 -7.79
C ASN A 72 9.60 -2.55 -7.28
N LYS A 73 10.06 -2.40 -6.03
CA LYS A 73 10.99 -3.35 -5.40
C LYS A 73 10.35 -4.71 -5.14
N ILE A 74 9.06 -4.77 -4.77
CA ILE A 74 8.32 -6.02 -4.62
C ILE A 74 8.19 -6.71 -5.98
N HIS A 75 7.71 -6.00 -7.00
CA HIS A 75 7.47 -6.57 -8.33
C HIS A 75 8.74 -6.98 -9.07
N SER A 76 9.88 -6.37 -8.75
CA SER A 76 11.19 -6.79 -9.28
C SER A 76 11.83 -7.93 -8.47
N GLY A 77 11.18 -8.43 -7.41
CA GLY A 77 11.72 -9.44 -6.51
C GLY A 77 12.87 -8.94 -5.62
N GLY A 78 13.09 -7.62 -5.55
CA GLY A 78 14.15 -7.00 -4.74
C GLY A 78 13.88 -7.00 -3.25
N ILE A 79 12.60 -7.10 -2.85
CA ILE A 79 12.15 -7.40 -1.49
C ILE A 79 10.90 -8.27 -1.54
N THR A 80 10.63 -9.00 -0.47
CA THR A 80 9.37 -9.70 -0.26
C THR A 80 8.31 -8.76 0.32
N LEU A 81 7.03 -9.11 0.16
CA LEU A 81 5.90 -8.42 0.79
C LEU A 81 5.81 -8.76 2.29
N LEU A 82 6.86 -8.43 3.05
CA LEU A 82 6.92 -8.60 4.49
C LEU A 82 7.07 -7.24 5.16
N SER A 83 6.31 -7.02 6.22
CA SER A 83 6.32 -5.77 6.99
C SER A 83 7.74 -5.36 7.39
N TYR A 84 8.56 -6.32 7.85
CA TYR A 84 9.95 -6.07 8.26
C TYR A 84 10.84 -5.58 7.11
N GLU A 85 10.68 -6.08 5.90
CA GLU A 85 11.51 -5.65 4.76
C GLU A 85 11.09 -4.28 4.26
N ILE A 86 9.79 -4.01 4.23
CA ILE A 86 9.25 -2.72 3.85
C ILE A 86 9.63 -1.64 4.89
N ASP A 87 9.65 -1.99 6.18
CA ASP A 87 10.02 -1.06 7.25
C ASP A 87 11.47 -0.56 7.12
N LYS A 88 12.37 -1.36 6.53
CA LYS A 88 13.75 -0.90 6.23
C LYS A 88 13.79 0.24 5.22
N LEU A 89 12.77 0.37 4.36
CA LEU A 89 12.67 1.40 3.33
C LEU A 89 11.82 2.58 3.78
N VAL A 90 10.74 2.28 4.49
CA VAL A 90 9.81 3.28 5.03
C VAL A 90 9.58 2.94 6.51
N PRO A 91 10.49 3.38 7.40
CA PRO A 91 10.41 3.07 8.82
C PRO A 91 9.05 3.41 9.39
N THR A 92 8.58 2.58 10.32
CA THR A 92 7.30 2.70 11.04
C THR A 92 6.03 2.57 10.18
N TRP A 93 6.17 2.28 8.88
CA TRP A 93 5.06 2.06 7.95
C TRP A 93 4.96 0.63 7.44
N GLY A 94 5.96 -0.23 7.70
CA GLY A 94 6.07 -1.53 7.06
C GLY A 94 4.79 -2.37 7.15
N ASN A 95 4.17 -2.40 8.33
CA ASN A 95 2.93 -3.15 8.55
C ASN A 95 1.73 -2.61 7.76
N TYR A 96 1.62 -1.28 7.61
CA TYR A 96 0.49 -0.67 6.93
C TYR A 96 0.63 -0.80 5.41
N ILE A 97 1.85 -0.62 4.90
CA ILE A 97 2.15 -0.78 3.48
C ILE A 97 2.00 -2.24 3.05
N ALA A 98 2.48 -3.21 3.86
CA ALA A 98 2.29 -4.64 3.58
C ALA A 98 0.81 -4.99 3.41
N GLY A 99 -0.04 -4.52 4.33
CA GLY A 99 -1.48 -4.71 4.27
C GLY A 99 -2.13 -4.06 3.05
N LEU A 100 -1.73 -2.82 2.75
CA LEU A 100 -2.23 -2.07 1.58
C LEU A 100 -1.88 -2.78 0.26
N PHE A 101 -0.65 -3.26 0.10
CA PHE A 101 -0.25 -3.96 -1.11
C PHE A 101 -0.83 -5.35 -1.23
N LYS A 102 -1.06 -6.04 -0.11
CA LYS A 102 -1.85 -7.28 -0.09
C LYS A 102 -3.28 -7.03 -0.55
N TYR A 103 -3.89 -5.92 -0.11
CA TYR A 103 -5.22 -5.51 -0.59
C TYR A 103 -5.22 -5.29 -2.11
N PHE A 104 -4.18 -4.66 -2.66
CA PHE A 104 -4.04 -4.47 -4.11
C PHE A 104 -3.63 -5.73 -4.89
N GLY A 105 -3.33 -6.84 -4.21
CA GLY A 105 -2.94 -8.11 -4.84
C GLY A 105 -1.48 -8.18 -5.30
N CYS A 106 -0.56 -7.43 -4.66
CA CYS A 106 0.87 -7.47 -4.99
C CYS A 106 1.56 -8.76 -4.51
N ASP A 107 0.89 -9.60 -3.72
CA ASP A 107 1.37 -10.93 -3.27
C ASP A 107 1.18 -12.02 -4.34
N LYS A 108 0.48 -11.71 -5.43
CA LYS A 108 0.18 -12.62 -6.55
C LYS A 108 1.02 -12.28 -7.80
N VAL A 109 2.02 -11.44 -7.64
CA VAL A 109 2.90 -10.90 -8.68
C VAL A 109 4.26 -11.59 -8.64
#